data_AF-A0AAD7VWX1-F1
#
_entry.id   AF-A0AAD7VWX1-F1
#
_cell.length_a   1.000
_cell.length_b   1.000
_cell.length_c   1.000
_cell.angle_alpha   90.00
_cell.angle_beta   90.00
_cell.angle_gamma   90.00
#
_symmetry.space_group_name_H-M   'P 1'
#
loop_
_entity.id
_entity.type
_entity.pdbx_description
1 polymer ?
#
loop_
_entity_poly.entity_id
_entity_poly.type
_entity_poly.pdbx_seq_one_letter_code
_entity_poly.pdbx_strand_id
1 'polypeptide(L)'
;MRRYAADISSLAEEFQQRFRDFAAIEKEITLFPSPFSVDPDDAPDHLQLELIELQCGAECRSRHQQLPLVNFYRQLDKGRFQEIRTFANVTVCREWLPHYHTKKMLSLFGSTYLCEKTFSVMNINKNRLRTRLSDSHLRDILRIKTTVFEPDLAYLLQSRSQYHPSH
;
A
#
# COMPACT_ATOMS: atom_id res chain seq x y z
N MET A 1 14.85 -29.51 15.11
CA MET A 1 13.78 -28.48 15.09
C MET A 1 13.31 -27.99 16.47
N ARG A 2 13.72 -28.56 17.61
CA ARG A 2 13.26 -28.10 18.95
C ARG A 2 13.91 -26.82 19.50
N ARG A 3 15.09 -26.42 18.98
CA ARG A 3 15.91 -25.34 19.55
C ARG A 3 15.26 -23.95 19.50
N TYR A 4 14.39 -23.70 18.53
CA TYR A 4 13.74 -22.39 18.31
C TYR A 4 12.22 -22.45 18.48
N ALA A 5 11.68 -23.58 18.95
CA ALA A 5 10.23 -23.77 19.02
C ALA A 5 9.56 -22.74 19.94
N ALA A 6 10.16 -22.47 21.11
CA ALA A 6 9.66 -21.46 22.04
C ALA A 6 9.72 -20.04 21.47
N ASP A 7 10.83 -19.68 20.82
CA ASP A 7 11.00 -18.36 20.20
C ASP A 7 9.99 -18.14 19.05
N ILE A 8 9.75 -19.18 18.24
CA ILE A 8 8.76 -19.13 17.15
C ILE A 8 7.34 -18.98 17.72
N SER A 9 6.99 -19.72 18.77
CA SER A 9 5.68 -19.61 19.44
C SER A 9 5.47 -18.22 20.03
N SER A 10 6.47 -17.67 20.73
CA SER A 10 6.38 -16.31 21.29
C SER A 10 6.24 -15.25 20.19
N LEU A 11 6.98 -15.38 19.08
CA LEU A 11 6.84 -14.48 17.94
C LEU A 11 5.45 -14.55 17.29
N ALA A 12 4.86 -15.75 17.22
CA ALA A 12 3.50 -15.93 16.70
C ALA A 12 2.46 -15.28 17.61
N GLU A 13 2.58 -15.40 18.93
CA GLU A 13 1.69 -14.75 19.90
C GLU A 13 1.78 -13.22 19.84
N GLU A 14 3.01 -12.68 19.82
CA GLU A 14 3.26 -11.24 19.64
C GLU A 14 2.64 -10.73 18.33
N PHE A 15 2.77 -11.49 17.23
CA PHE A 15 2.15 -11.15 15.96
C PHE A 15 0.63 -11.10 16.08
N GLN A 16 0.01 -12.16 16.61
CA GLN A 16 -1.44 -12.21 16.80
C GLN A 16 -1.96 -11.07 17.68
N GLN A 17 -1.23 -10.74 18.76
CA GLN A 17 -1.60 -9.65 19.64
C GLN A 17 -1.48 -8.28 18.95
N ARG A 18 -0.41 -8.06 18.20
CA ARG A 18 -0.15 -6.80 17.50
C ARG A 18 -1.10 -6.54 16.33
N PHE A 19 -1.58 -7.60 15.69
CA PHE A 19 -2.50 -7.52 14.55
C PHE A 19 -3.95 -7.89 14.91
N ARG A 20 -4.28 -7.97 16.21
CA ARG A 20 -5.63 -8.34 16.67
C ARG A 20 -6.72 -7.44 16.07
N ASP A 21 -6.42 -6.16 15.92
CA ASP A 21 -7.35 -5.17 15.38
C ASP A 21 -7.70 -5.41 13.90
N PHE A 22 -6.89 -6.17 13.17
CA PHE A 22 -7.16 -6.52 11.77
C PHE A 22 -8.35 -7.46 11.63
N ALA A 23 -8.63 -8.29 12.65
CA ALA A 23 -9.79 -9.16 12.65
C ALA A 23 -11.11 -8.35 12.61
N ALA A 24 -11.13 -7.17 13.22
CA ALA A 24 -12.30 -6.29 13.20
C ALA A 24 -12.57 -5.67 11.82
N ILE A 25 -11.54 -5.57 10.96
CA ILE A 25 -11.61 -4.94 9.65
C ILE A 25 -11.34 -5.91 8.48
N GLU A 26 -11.31 -7.21 8.76
CA GLU A 26 -10.92 -8.25 7.80
C GLU A 26 -11.84 -8.26 6.58
N LYS A 27 -13.15 -8.10 6.81
CA LYS A 27 -14.16 -8.02 5.74
C LYS A 27 -13.90 -6.84 4.81
N GLU A 28 -13.52 -5.69 5.38
CA GLU A 28 -13.26 -4.46 4.64
C GLU A 28 -11.94 -4.54 3.87
N ILE A 29 -10.91 -5.16 4.46
CA ILE A 29 -9.62 -5.44 3.81
C ILE A 29 -9.77 -6.43 2.66
N THR A 30 -10.73 -7.36 2.74
CA THR A 30 -11.00 -8.32 1.67
C THR A 30 -11.83 -7.69 0.54
N LEU A 31 -12.82 -6.86 0.90
CA LEU A 31 -13.71 -6.18 -0.05
C LEU A 31 -12.97 -5.13 -0.89
N PHE A 32 -12.11 -4.32 -0.27
CA PHE A 32 -11.44 -3.21 -0.96
C PHE A 32 -10.60 -3.61 -2.20
N PRO A 33 -9.71 -4.62 -2.17
CA PRO A 33 -8.91 -5.01 -3.32
C PRO A 33 -9.64 -5.95 -4.27
N SER A 34 -10.77 -6.55 -3.87
CA SER A 34 -11.44 -7.61 -4.62
C SER A 34 -12.97 -7.56 -4.50
N PRO A 35 -13.61 -6.40 -4.82
CA PRO A 35 -15.04 -6.23 -4.65
C PRO A 35 -15.87 -7.15 -5.56
N PHE A 36 -15.26 -7.77 -6.58
CA PHE A 36 -15.93 -8.68 -7.52
C PHE A 36 -15.91 -10.16 -7.13
N SER A 37 -15.23 -10.49 -6.03
CA SER A 37 -15.04 -11.86 -5.53
C SER A 37 -15.63 -12.06 -4.14
N VAL A 38 -16.13 -11.00 -3.51
CA VAL A 38 -16.74 -11.02 -2.17
C VAL A 38 -18.22 -11.33 -2.30
N ASP A 39 -18.73 -12.17 -1.40
CA ASP A 39 -20.16 -12.39 -1.25
C ASP A 39 -20.82 -11.09 -0.72
N PRO A 40 -21.83 -10.53 -1.40
CA PRO A 40 -22.54 -9.36 -0.90
C PRO A 40 -23.10 -9.54 0.51
N ASP A 41 -23.51 -10.75 0.91
CA ASP A 41 -24.03 -11.03 2.25
C ASP A 41 -22.95 -10.88 3.34
N ASP A 42 -21.67 -10.99 2.96
CA ASP A 42 -20.55 -10.79 3.87
C ASP A 42 -20.13 -9.32 4.02
N ALA A 43 -20.63 -8.43 3.18
CA ALA A 43 -20.33 -7.00 3.22
C ALA A 43 -21.19 -6.26 4.27
N PRO A 44 -20.72 -5.09 4.77
CA PRO A 44 -21.54 -4.23 5.61
C PRO A 44 -22.87 -3.85 4.94
N ASP A 45 -23.98 -3.90 5.70
CA ASP A 45 -25.36 -3.72 5.19
C ASP A 45 -25.53 -2.50 4.26
N HIS A 46 -24.93 -1.37 4.63
CA HIS A 46 -25.00 -0.12 3.86
C HIS A 46 -24.30 -0.17 2.49
N LEU A 47 -23.43 -1.16 2.26
CA LEU A 47 -22.70 -1.34 0.99
C LEU A 47 -23.31 -2.42 0.09
N GLN A 48 -24.17 -3.30 0.62
CA GLN A 48 -24.58 -4.52 -0.08
C GLN A 48 -25.27 -4.22 -1.42
N LEU A 49 -26.18 -3.25 -1.45
CA LEU A 49 -26.92 -2.90 -2.67
C LEU A 49 -26.00 -2.33 -3.76
N GLU A 50 -25.13 -1.38 -3.39
CA GLU A 50 -24.15 -0.83 -4.33
C GLU A 50 -23.14 -1.88 -4.78
N LEU A 51 -22.79 -2.83 -3.91
CA LEU A 51 -21.86 -3.91 -4.21
C LEU A 51 -22.46 -4.89 -5.22
N ILE A 52 -23.71 -5.27 -5.05
CA ILE A 52 -24.46 -6.10 -6.01
C ILE A 52 -24.49 -5.39 -7.37
N GLU A 53 -24.88 -4.11 -7.40
CA GLU A 53 -24.92 -3.34 -8.63
C GLU A 53 -23.54 -3.25 -9.30
N LEU A 54 -22.49 -3.02 -8.51
CA LEU A 54 -21.11 -2.97 -8.98
C LEU A 54 -20.70 -4.31 -9.62
N GLN A 55 -21.01 -5.42 -8.95
CA GLN A 55 -20.66 -6.77 -9.40
C GLN A 55 -21.38 -7.20 -10.68
N CYS A 56 -22.62 -6.72 -10.88
CA CYS A 56 -23.39 -6.91 -12.11
C CYS A 56 -22.81 -6.13 -13.30
N GLY A 57 -22.02 -5.08 -13.07
CA GLY A 57 -21.45 -4.24 -14.13
C GLY A 57 -20.23 -4.86 -14.81
N ALA A 58 -20.40 -5.40 -16.03
CA ALA A 58 -19.29 -5.93 -16.84
C ALA A 58 -18.21 -4.86 -17.13
N GLU A 59 -18.61 -3.61 -17.38
CA GLU A 59 -17.69 -2.49 -17.56
C GLU A 59 -16.91 -2.20 -16.26
N CYS A 60 -17.58 -2.22 -15.11
CA CYS A 60 -16.94 -2.00 -13.81
C CYS A 60 -15.88 -3.08 -13.54
N ARG A 61 -16.21 -4.35 -13.82
CA ARG A 61 -15.28 -5.48 -13.70
C ARG A 61 -14.06 -5.31 -14.61
N SER A 62 -14.28 -4.95 -15.86
CA SER A 62 -13.20 -4.70 -16.83
C SER A 62 -12.28 -3.57 -16.35
N ARG A 63 -12.86 -2.45 -15.92
CA ARG A 63 -12.11 -1.29 -15.42
C ARG A 63 -11.32 -1.60 -14.15
N HIS A 64 -11.85 -2.42 -13.25
CA HIS A 64 -11.13 -2.87 -12.06
C HIS A 64 -9.87 -3.68 -12.41
N GLN A 65 -9.91 -4.49 -13.48
CA GLN A 65 -8.76 -5.27 -13.92
C GLN A 65 -7.70 -4.42 -14.64
N GLN A 66 -8.12 -3.35 -15.31
CA GLN A 66 -7.24 -2.49 -16.12
C GLN A 66 -6.63 -1.33 -15.34
N LEU A 67 -7.31 -0.84 -14.30
CA LEU A 67 -6.91 0.36 -13.57
C LEU A 67 -6.34 0.02 -12.19
N PRO A 68 -5.38 0.81 -11.69
CA PRO A 68 -5.03 0.79 -10.27
C PRO A 68 -6.27 1.05 -9.40
N LEU A 69 -6.39 0.38 -8.24
CA LEU A 69 -7.55 0.46 -7.33
C LEU A 69 -7.99 1.91 -7.05
N VAL A 70 -7.02 2.80 -6.78
CA VAL A 70 -7.26 4.24 -6.58
C VAL A 70 -8.02 4.88 -7.75
N ASN A 71 -7.64 4.55 -8.98
CA ASN A 71 -8.22 5.11 -10.18
C ASN A 71 -9.58 4.49 -10.48
N PHE A 72 -9.73 3.18 -10.26
CA PHE A 72 -11.01 2.50 -10.35
C PHE A 72 -12.08 3.16 -9.46
N TYR A 73 -11.85 3.21 -8.15
CA TYR A 73 -12.81 3.79 -7.21
C TYR A 73 -13.07 5.29 -7.47
N ARG A 74 -12.07 6.04 -7.96
CA ARG A 74 -12.25 7.47 -8.31
C ARG A 74 -13.24 7.68 -9.43
N GLN A 75 -13.21 6.81 -10.43
CA GLN A 75 -13.98 6.97 -11.65
C GLN A 75 -15.33 6.23 -11.61
N LEU A 76 -15.70 5.63 -10.47
CA LEU A 76 -17.07 5.15 -10.26
C LEU A 76 -18.04 6.33 -10.27
N ASP A 77 -19.26 6.10 -10.76
CA ASP A 77 -20.30 7.10 -10.78
C ASP A 77 -20.64 7.58 -9.36
N LYS A 78 -20.76 8.90 -9.20
CA LYS A 78 -20.90 9.50 -7.87
C LYS A 78 -22.28 9.29 -7.25
N GLY A 79 -23.32 9.24 -8.08
CA GLY A 79 -24.70 9.10 -7.62
C GLY A 79 -25.09 7.65 -7.38
N ARG A 80 -24.53 6.72 -8.16
CA ARG A 80 -24.83 5.28 -8.07
C ARG A 80 -23.98 4.54 -7.05
N PHE A 81 -22.73 4.95 -6.85
CA PHE A 81 -21.76 4.25 -5.98
C PHE A 81 -21.25 5.16 -4.86
N GLN A 82 -22.14 5.90 -4.19
CA GLN A 82 -21.76 6.88 -3.19
C GLN A 82 -21.10 6.21 -1.98
N GLU A 83 -21.70 5.14 -1.48
CA GLU A 83 -21.25 4.44 -0.28
C GLU A 83 -19.95 3.67 -0.54
N ILE A 84 -19.82 2.97 -1.66
CA ILE A 84 -18.58 2.30 -2.08
C ILE A 84 -17.44 3.30 -2.27
N ARG A 85 -17.72 4.48 -2.84
CA ARG A 85 -16.69 5.53 -3.01
C ARG A 85 -16.28 6.13 -1.66
N THR A 86 -17.23 6.26 -0.74
CA THR A 86 -16.99 6.73 0.63
C THR A 86 -16.17 5.71 1.42
N PHE A 87 -16.55 4.44 1.36
CA PHE A 87 -15.82 3.29 1.89
C PHE A 87 -14.37 3.22 1.38
N ALA A 88 -14.19 3.34 0.06
CA ALA A 88 -12.87 3.36 -0.58
C ALA A 88 -12.04 4.62 -0.22
N ASN A 89 -12.65 5.59 0.46
CA ASN A 89 -12.09 6.90 0.81
C ASN A 89 -11.64 7.69 -0.44
N VAL A 90 -12.43 7.64 -1.52
CA VAL A 90 -12.24 8.51 -2.69
C VAL A 90 -13.14 9.75 -2.60
N THR A 91 -13.00 10.48 -1.51
CA THR A 91 -13.46 11.87 -1.45
C THR A 91 -12.25 12.76 -1.74
N VAL A 92 -12.09 13.11 -3.02
CA VAL A 92 -11.43 14.37 -3.37
C VAL A 92 -12.44 15.46 -2.99
N CYS A 93 -12.51 15.81 -1.71
CA CYS A 93 -13.23 17.02 -1.31
C CYS A 93 -12.48 18.20 -1.92
N ARG A 94 -13.03 18.79 -2.99
CA ARG A 94 -12.52 20.08 -3.47
C ARG A 94 -13.04 21.27 -2.65
N GLU A 95 -14.04 21.09 -1.78
CA GLU A 95 -14.78 22.26 -1.25
C GLU A 95 -15.20 22.26 0.24
N TRP A 96 -14.89 21.27 1.09
CA TRP A 96 -15.24 21.38 2.53
C TRP A 96 -14.18 20.79 3.47
N LEU A 97 -13.57 21.70 4.24
CA LEU A 97 -12.70 21.66 5.44
C LEU A 97 -11.55 20.62 5.63
N PRO A 98 -10.38 21.05 6.20
CA PRO A 98 -9.09 20.37 6.02
C PRO A 98 -8.67 19.35 7.11
N HIS A 99 -9.51 19.03 8.10
CA HIS A 99 -8.99 18.47 9.36
C HIS A 99 -9.22 16.98 9.70
N TYR A 100 -9.92 16.20 8.87
CA TYR A 100 -9.91 14.73 9.06
C TYR A 100 -10.27 13.94 7.79
N HIS A 101 -9.39 13.96 6.78
CA HIS A 101 -9.46 13.01 5.68
C HIS A 101 -8.68 11.75 6.04
N THR A 102 -9.30 10.80 6.73
CA THR A 102 -8.66 9.50 6.95
C THR A 102 -8.87 8.65 5.71
N LYS A 103 -7.87 8.60 4.82
CA LYS A 103 -7.83 7.64 3.71
C LYS A 103 -7.56 6.22 4.26
N LYS A 104 -8.44 5.67 5.10
CA LYS A 104 -8.16 4.45 5.89
C LYS A 104 -7.72 3.29 5.00
N MET A 105 -8.55 2.87 4.05
CA MET A 105 -8.23 1.72 3.20
C MET A 105 -7.04 2.01 2.27
N LEU A 106 -7.05 3.12 1.54
CA LEU A 106 -5.93 3.48 0.65
C LEU A 106 -4.59 3.65 1.38
N SER A 107 -4.58 4.17 2.61
CA SER A 107 -3.38 4.31 3.42
C SER A 107 -2.88 2.96 3.94
N LEU A 108 -3.77 2.04 4.31
CA LEU A 108 -3.40 0.68 4.72
C LEU A 108 -2.64 -0.01 3.59
N PHE A 109 -3.24 -0.07 2.38
CA PHE A 109 -2.59 -0.68 1.21
C PHE A 109 -1.35 0.07 0.72
N GLY A 110 -1.33 1.41 0.85
CA GLY A 110 -0.13 2.19 0.53
C GLY A 110 1.04 1.89 1.48
N SER A 111 0.75 1.73 2.76
CA SER A 111 1.76 1.43 3.78
C SER A 111 2.28 0.01 3.68
N THR A 112 1.44 -0.98 3.36
CA THR A 112 1.88 -2.37 3.15
C THR A 112 2.77 -2.48 1.92
N TYR A 113 2.39 -1.88 0.79
CA TYR A 113 3.23 -1.84 -0.41
C TYR A 113 4.58 -1.17 -0.14
N LEU A 114 4.59 -0.06 0.61
CA LEU A 114 5.83 0.62 0.97
C LEU A 114 6.71 -0.25 1.88
N CYS A 115 6.12 -0.95 2.85
CA CYS A 115 6.81 -1.91 3.70
C CYS A 115 7.40 -3.07 2.88
N GLU A 116 6.62 -3.71 2.01
CA GLU A 116 7.08 -4.80 1.13
C GLU A 116 8.24 -4.36 0.24
N LYS A 117 8.11 -3.19 -0.38
CA LYS A 117 9.16 -2.59 -1.20
C LYS A 117 10.43 -2.33 -0.37
N THR A 118 10.28 -1.78 0.83
CA THR A 118 11.39 -1.50 1.76
C THR A 118 12.11 -2.80 2.15
N PHE A 119 11.38 -3.84 2.54
CA PHE A 119 11.95 -5.14 2.90
C PHE A 119 12.62 -5.83 1.73
N SER A 120 12.00 -5.80 0.54
CA SER A 120 12.59 -6.35 -0.68
C SER A 120 13.94 -5.68 -1.02
N VAL A 121 13.97 -4.34 -1.00
CA VAL A 121 15.21 -3.57 -1.21
C VAL A 121 16.23 -3.89 -0.12
N MET A 122 15.81 -3.97 1.14
CA MET A 122 16.69 -4.32 2.25
C MET A 122 17.31 -5.71 2.05
N ASN A 123 16.52 -6.70 1.65
CA ASN A 123 16.97 -8.08 1.45
C ASN A 123 18.01 -8.20 0.31
N ILE A 124 17.84 -7.42 -0.76
CA ILE A 124 18.79 -7.35 -1.88
C ILE A 124 20.13 -6.70 -1.46
N ASN A 125 20.07 -5.71 -0.57
CA ASN A 125 21.25 -4.94 -0.16
C ASN A 125 21.98 -5.55 1.03
N LYS A 126 21.26 -6.14 1.99
CA LYS A 126 21.82 -6.95 3.09
C LYS A 126 22.05 -8.39 2.62
N ASN A 127 22.90 -8.56 1.61
CA ASN A 127 23.37 -9.86 1.15
C ASN A 127 24.84 -10.06 1.60
N ARG A 128 25.23 -11.31 1.91
CA ARG A 128 26.61 -11.72 2.21
C ARG A 128 27.64 -11.26 1.18
N LEU A 129 27.23 -11.04 -0.06
CA LEU A 129 28.11 -10.54 -1.14
C LEU A 129 28.37 -9.02 -1.09
N ARG A 130 27.67 -8.27 -0.22
CA ARG A 130 27.78 -6.81 -0.06
C ARG A 130 28.21 -6.40 1.35
N THR A 131 29.36 -6.91 1.79
CA THR A 131 29.91 -6.66 3.14
C THR A 131 30.41 -5.23 3.39
N ARG A 132 30.53 -4.40 2.34
CA ARG A 132 31.05 -3.02 2.44
C ARG A 132 29.96 -1.95 2.63
N LEU A 133 28.68 -2.32 2.63
CA LEU A 133 27.59 -1.37 2.87
C LEU A 133 27.47 -1.09 4.38
N SER A 134 27.70 0.15 4.77
CA SER A 134 27.35 0.63 6.12
C SER A 134 25.84 0.93 6.23
N ASP A 135 25.36 1.08 7.46
CA ASP A 135 23.97 1.44 7.74
C ASP A 135 23.55 2.79 7.13
N SER A 136 24.48 3.76 7.01
CA SER A 136 24.21 5.04 6.33
C SER A 136 23.91 4.83 4.85
N HIS A 137 24.72 4.01 4.15
CA HIS A 137 24.47 3.69 2.75
C HIS A 137 23.14 2.98 2.55
N LEU A 138 22.80 2.03 3.44
CA LEU A 138 21.53 1.32 3.36
C LEU A 138 20.34 2.26 3.55
N ARG A 139 20.43 3.20 4.50
CA ARG A 139 19.39 4.21 4.73
C ARG A 139 19.15 5.05 3.47
N ASP A 140 20.22 5.51 2.83
CA ASP A 140 20.13 6.32 1.61
C ASP A 140 19.53 5.54 0.44
N ILE A 141 19.96 4.28 0.26
CA ILE A 141 19.42 3.38 -0.77
C ILE A 141 17.92 3.14 -0.54
N LEU A 142 17.52 2.85 0.69
CA LEU A 142 16.11 2.66 1.02
C LEU A 142 15.32 3.93 0.71
N ARG A 143 15.80 5.11 1.14
CA ARG A 143 15.15 6.39 0.87
C ARG A 143 14.95 6.65 -0.63
N ILE A 144 15.98 6.43 -1.45
CA ILE A 144 15.91 6.59 -2.90
C ILE A 144 14.92 5.59 -3.52
N LYS A 145 14.92 4.33 -3.07
CA LYS A 145 14.09 3.29 -3.67
C LYS A 145 12.63 3.34 -3.22
N THR A 146 12.32 3.89 -2.05
CA THR A 146 10.96 3.90 -1.49
C THR A 146 10.24 5.23 -1.70
N THR A 147 10.93 6.30 -2.09
CA THR A 147 10.33 7.60 -2.38
C THR A 147 10.37 7.93 -3.87
N VAL A 148 9.51 8.86 -4.29
CA VAL A 148 9.63 9.52 -5.59
C VAL A 148 10.64 10.66 -5.39
N PHE A 149 11.93 10.31 -5.43
CA PHE A 149 13.01 11.28 -5.35
C PHE A 149 13.59 11.50 -6.75
N GLU A 150 13.42 12.69 -7.31
CA GLU A 150 14.17 13.12 -8.49
C GLU A 150 15.49 13.72 -8.02
N PRO A 151 16.64 13.08 -8.33
CA PRO A 151 17.92 13.66 -7.97
C PRO A 151 18.14 14.95 -8.76
N ASP A 152 18.54 16.02 -8.07
CA ASP A 152 18.98 17.25 -8.71
C ASP A 152 20.35 17.01 -9.37
N LEU A 153 20.28 16.54 -10.62
CA LEU A 153 21.46 16.22 -11.42
C LEU A 153 22.30 17.47 -11.70
N ALA A 154 21.68 18.64 -11.84
CA ALA A 154 22.39 19.88 -12.12
C ALA A 154 23.28 20.27 -10.92
N TYR A 155 22.74 20.20 -9.70
CA TYR A 155 23.49 20.43 -8.48
C TYR A 155 24.60 19.38 -8.28
N LEU A 156 24.31 18.09 -8.50
CA LEU A 156 25.30 17.02 -8.35
C LEU A 156 26.46 17.17 -9.33
N LEU A 157 26.17 17.53 -10.58
CA LEU A 157 27.20 17.77 -11.61
C LEU A 157 28.05 19.01 -11.31
N GLN A 158 27.49 20.07 -10.72
CA GLN A 158 28.27 21.21 -10.24
C GLN A 158 29.16 20.87 -9.04
N SER A 159 28.68 20.02 -8.13
CA SER A 159 29.42 19.61 -6.94
C SER A 159 30.59 18.64 -7.21
N ARG A 160 30.56 17.91 -8.34
CA ARG A 160 31.63 17.01 -8.77
C ARG A 160 32.49 17.64 -9.87
N SER A 161 33.29 18.63 -9.50
CA SER A 161 34.29 19.23 -10.39
C SER A 161 35.64 18.48 -10.42
N GLN A 162 35.76 17.31 -9.79
CA GLN A 162 36.96 16.48 -9.91
C GLN A 162 36.71 15.31 -10.87
N TYR A 163 36.92 15.58 -12.16
CA TYR A 163 37.34 14.55 -13.09
C TYR A 163 38.67 14.00 -12.56
N HIS A 164 38.67 12.78 -12.01
CA HIS A 164 39.91 12.02 -11.91
C HIS A 164 40.12 11.37 -13.28
N PRO A 165 41.09 11.82 -14.09
CA PRO A 165 41.47 11.08 -15.28
C PRO A 165 41.97 9.72 -14.82
N SER A 166 41.38 8.66 -15.36
CA SER A 166 41.90 7.30 -15.21
C SER A 166 43.29 7.25 -15.84
N HIS A 167 44.29 6.84 -15.05
CA HIS A 167 45.60 6.42 -15.56
C HIS A 167 45.55 5.00 -16.12
#